data_AF-A0A4Y2D324-F1
#
_entry.id   AF-A0A4Y2D324-F1
#
_cell.length_a   1.000
_cell.length_b   1.000
_cell.length_c   1.000
_cell.angle_alpha   90.00
_cell.angle_beta   90.00
_cell.angle_gamma   90.00
#
_symmetry.space_group_name_H-M   'P 1'
#
loop_
_entity.id
_entity.type
_entity.pdbx_description
1 polymer ?
#
loop_
_entity_poly.entity_id
_entity_poly.type
_entity_poly.pdbx_seq_one_letter_code
_entity_poly.pdbx_strand_id
1 'polypeptide(L)'
;MSNLSLNQYLNDIEDLLQHGNGEKAAEYLSVQHHHALSSRIYNSSPDSSVKRIFEPPWDELVLYHIRCLHEMQKENYVEAFKHHFTVV
;
A
#
# COMPACT_ATOMS: atom_id res chain seq x y z
N MET A 1 12.57 -9.56 -9.17
CA MET A 1 12.27 -8.66 -8.04
C MET A 1 11.55 -7.46 -8.61
N SER A 2 10.39 -7.07 -8.06
CA SER A 2 9.68 -5.90 -8.57
C SER A 2 10.49 -4.63 -8.26
N ASN A 3 10.48 -3.68 -9.20
CA ASN A 3 11.22 -2.42 -9.08
C ASN A 3 10.27 -1.22 -9.05
N LEU A 4 9.03 -1.47 -8.62
CA LEU A 4 7.96 -0.48 -8.59
C LEU A 4 8.29 0.57 -7.52
N SER A 5 8.33 1.85 -7.91
CA SER A 5 8.53 2.93 -6.96
C SER A 5 7.26 3.20 -6.16
N LEU A 6 7.39 3.79 -4.95
CA LEU A 6 6.23 4.20 -4.16
C LEU A 6 5.30 5.11 -4.96
N ASN A 7 5.81 6.18 -5.59
CA ASN A 7 4.95 7.11 -6.32
C ASN A 7 4.21 6.45 -7.48
N GLN A 8 4.85 5.52 -8.19
CA GLN A 8 4.19 4.80 -9.27
C GLN A 8 3.09 3.89 -8.73
N TYR A 9 3.37 3.16 -7.65
CA TYR A 9 2.35 2.36 -6.95
C TYR A 9 1.14 3.20 -6.48
N LEU A 10 1.38 4.38 -5.89
CA LEU A 10 0.31 5.26 -5.42
C LEU A 10 -0.52 5.81 -6.59
N ASN A 11 0.12 6.26 -7.66
CA ASN A 11 -0.60 6.76 -8.84
C ASN A 11 -1.41 5.67 -9.54
N ASP A 12 -0.87 4.44 -9.63
CA ASP A 12 -1.57 3.31 -10.24
C ASP A 12 -2.85 2.98 -9.45
N ILE A 13 -2.80 2.97 -8.11
CA ILE A 13 -4.00 2.73 -7.28
C ILE A 13 -5.00 3.87 -7.45
N GLU A 14 -4.56 5.12 -7.37
CA GLU A 14 -5.45 6.27 -7.51
C GLU A 14 -6.18 6.26 -8.85
N ASP A 15 -5.47 5.94 -9.93
CA ASP A 15 -6.08 5.77 -11.26
C ASP A 15 -7.15 4.66 -11.27
N LEU A 16 -6.86 3.50 -10.67
CA LEU A 16 -7.82 2.39 -10.59
C LEU A 16 -9.07 2.76 -9.78
N LEU A 17 -8.90 3.49 -8.68
CA LEU A 17 -10.00 3.96 -7.83
C LEU A 17 -10.87 4.99 -8.55
N GLN A 18 -10.25 5.99 -9.20
CA GLN A 18 -10.96 7.03 -9.97
C GLN A 18 -11.78 6.46 -11.13
N HIS A 19 -11.30 5.38 -11.76
CA HIS A 19 -12.00 4.70 -12.84
C HIS A 19 -12.98 3.61 -12.37
N GLY A 20 -13.18 3.45 -11.06
CA GLY A 20 -14.11 2.47 -10.50
C GLY A 20 -13.68 1.01 -10.70
N ASN A 21 -12.39 0.76 -10.93
CA ASN A 21 -11.86 -0.59 -11.15
C ASN A 21 -11.49 -1.26 -9.81
N GLY A 22 -12.51 -1.56 -9.01
CA GLY A 22 -12.33 -2.10 -7.65
C GLY A 22 -11.60 -3.45 -7.59
N GLU A 23 -11.76 -4.30 -8.61
CA GLU A 23 -11.10 -5.61 -8.67
C GLU A 23 -9.57 -5.46 -8.75
N LYS A 24 -9.08 -4.65 -9.68
CA LYS A 24 -7.64 -4.37 -9.79
C LYS A 24 -7.12 -3.56 -8.62
N ALA A 25 -7.90 -2.61 -8.10
CA ALA A 25 -7.51 -1.87 -6.89
C ALA A 25 -7.30 -2.83 -5.71
N ALA A 26 -8.17 -3.82 -5.54
CA ALA A 26 -8.04 -4.86 -4.53
C ALA A 26 -6.81 -5.76 -4.75
N GLU A 27 -6.47 -6.09 -6.00
CA GLU A 27 -5.21 -6.77 -6.32
C GLU A 27 -4.00 -5.94 -5.86
N TYR A 28 -4.00 -4.64 -6.15
CA TYR A 28 -2.92 -3.74 -5.72
C TYR A 28 -2.83 -3.57 -4.20
N LEU A 29 -3.93 -3.73 -3.47
CA LEU A 29 -3.97 -3.72 -2.00
C LEU A 29 -3.74 -5.10 -1.38
N SER A 30 -3.49 -6.13 -2.19
CA SER A 30 -3.19 -7.48 -1.72
C SER A 30 -1.69 -7.66 -1.48
N VAL A 31 -1.32 -8.24 -0.34
CA VAL A 31 0.08 -8.65 -0.07
C VAL A 31 0.61 -9.71 -1.05
N GLN A 32 -0.28 -10.33 -1.84
CA GLN A 32 0.09 -11.31 -2.87
C GLN A 32 0.55 -10.66 -4.18
N HIS A 33 0.24 -9.37 -4.40
CA HIS A 33 0.62 -8.69 -5.63
C HIS A 33 2.13 -8.36 -5.64
N HIS A 34 2.73 -8.37 -6.83
CA HIS A 34 4.19 -8.30 -7.00
C HIS A 34 4.85 -7.06 -6.37
N HIS A 35 4.10 -5.98 -6.16
CA HIS A 35 4.56 -4.77 -5.47
C HIS A 35 5.02 -5.03 -4.01
N ALA A 36 4.45 -6.03 -3.34
CA ALA A 36 4.79 -6.39 -1.95
C ALA A 36 6.27 -6.77 -1.77
N LEU A 37 6.94 -7.16 -2.87
CA LEU A 37 8.36 -7.51 -2.91
C LEU A 37 9.27 -6.31 -3.26
N SER A 38 8.71 -5.12 -3.50
CA SER A 38 9.49 -3.94 -3.90
C SER A 38 10.09 -3.24 -2.69
N SER A 39 11.42 -3.27 -2.57
CA SER A 39 12.15 -2.53 -1.53
C SER A 39 11.99 -1.03 -1.60
N ARG A 40 11.56 -0.49 -2.74
CA ARG A 40 11.28 0.93 -2.93
C ARG A 40 9.97 1.37 -2.30
N ILE A 41 9.06 0.44 -2.02
CA ILE A 41 7.79 0.74 -1.36
C ILE A 41 8.01 0.67 0.15
N TYR A 42 8.50 -0.46 0.66
CA TYR A 42 8.61 -0.64 2.11
C TYR A 42 9.72 0.17 2.76
N ASN A 43 10.78 0.61 2.07
CA ASN A 43 11.81 1.49 2.67
C ASN A 43 11.46 2.99 2.57
N SER A 44 10.27 3.34 2.10
CA SER A 44 9.85 4.73 1.93
C SER A 44 9.24 5.33 3.19
N SER A 45 9.10 6.66 3.23
CA SER A 45 8.27 7.38 4.22
C SER A 45 6.93 7.78 3.56
N PRO A 46 5.89 6.94 3.64
CA PRO A 46 4.71 7.06 2.79
C PRO A 46 3.72 8.14 3.22
N ASP A 47 3.70 8.56 4.49
CA ASP A 47 2.64 9.37 5.09
C ASP A 47 2.32 10.65 4.30
N SER A 48 3.34 11.42 3.90
CA SER A 48 3.14 12.68 3.16
C SER A 48 2.71 12.46 1.71
N SER A 49 3.23 11.41 1.07
CA SER A 49 2.86 11.06 -0.31
C SER A 49 1.44 10.50 -0.39
N VAL A 50 1.06 9.65 0.56
CA VAL A 50 -0.28 9.04 0.63
C VAL A 50 -1.33 10.14 0.84
N LYS A 51 -1.16 10.99 1.87
CA LYS A 51 -2.08 12.09 2.17
C LYS A 51 -2.20 13.16 1.08
N ARG A 52 -1.23 13.23 0.16
CA ARG A 52 -1.27 14.15 -0.97
C ARG A 52 -2.08 13.58 -2.14
N ILE A 53 -2.13 12.25 -2.26
CA ILE A 53 -2.72 11.56 -3.42
C ILE A 53 -4.13 11.07 -3.12
N PHE A 54 -4.35 10.53 -1.92
CA PHE A 54 -5.61 9.91 -1.54
C PHE A 54 -6.39 10.78 -0.55
N GLU A 55 -7.71 10.77 -0.69
CA GLU A 55 -8.66 11.31 0.27
C GLU A 55 -9.26 10.17 1.12
N PRO A 56 -9.83 10.46 2.30
CA PRO A 56 -10.55 9.47 3.09
C PRO A 56 -11.69 8.81 2.31
N PRO A 57 -11.85 7.46 2.41
CA PRO A 57 -11.16 6.55 3.31
C PRO A 57 -9.89 5.88 2.73
N TRP A 58 -9.47 6.25 1.51
CA TRP A 58 -8.40 5.54 0.80
C TRP A 58 -7.01 5.84 1.34
N ASP A 59 -6.80 7.04 1.88
CA ASP A 59 -5.54 7.44 2.49
C ASP A 59 -5.13 6.52 3.64
N GLU A 60 -6.06 6.22 4.56
CA GLU A 60 -5.82 5.31 5.68
C GLU A 60 -5.55 3.88 5.21
N LEU A 61 -6.39 3.37 4.31
CA LEU A 61 -6.27 2.02 3.78
C LEU A 61 -4.90 1.78 3.11
N VAL A 62 -4.50 2.69 2.21
CA VAL A 62 -3.22 2.59 1.49
C VAL A 62 -2.05 2.76 2.46
N LEU A 63 -2.14 3.67 3.42
CA LEU A 63 -1.08 3.88 4.42
C LEU A 63 -0.86 2.63 5.29
N TYR A 64 -1.94 2.04 5.81
CA TYR A 64 -1.85 0.83 6.63
C TYR A 64 -1.34 -0.37 5.85
N HIS A 65 -1.73 -0.51 4.58
CA HIS A 65 -1.17 -1.54 3.72
C HIS A 65 0.35 -1.39 3.54
N ILE A 66 0.85 -0.19 3.26
CA ILE A 66 2.30 0.03 3.13
C ILE A 66 3.04 -0.25 4.44
N ARG A 67 2.45 0.12 5.60
CA ARG A 67 3.01 -0.21 6.92
C ARG A 67 3.00 -1.71 7.19
N CYS A 68 1.96 -2.43 6.77
CA CYS A 68 1.91 -3.89 6.82
C CYS A 68 3.08 -4.49 6.02
N LEU A 69 3.29 -4.04 4.77
CA LEU A 69 4.42 -4.47 3.95
C LEU A 69 5.77 -4.18 4.63
N HIS A 70 5.91 -3.02 5.27
CA HIS A 70 7.13 -2.65 6.00
C HIS A 70 7.45 -3.61 7.15
N GLU A 71 6.45 -3.94 7.98
CA GLU A 71 6.65 -4.86 9.10
C GLU A 71 6.85 -6.32 8.63
N MET A 72 6.21 -6.73 7.52
CA MET A 72 6.47 -8.04 6.91
C MET A 72 7.93 -8.23 6.51
N GLN A 73 8.59 -7.18 6.00
CA GLN A 73 10.00 -7.25 5.59
C GLN A 73 10.97 -7.28 6.78
N LYS A 74 10.52 -6.82 7.96
CA LYS A 74 11.26 -6.96 9.22
C LYS A 74 10.99 -8.31 9.90
N GLU A 75 10.22 -9.20 9.26
CA GLU A 75 9.73 -10.45 9.85
C GLU A 75 8.88 -10.23 11.11
N ASN A 76 8.34 -9.02 11.30
CA ASN A 76 7.50 -8.65 12.42
C ASN A 76 6.03 -8.89 12.10
N TYR A 77 5.67 -10.16 11.94
CA TYR A 77 4.34 -10.56 11.45
C TYR A 77 3.20 -10.17 12.40
N VAL A 78 3.47 -10.00 13.70
CA VAL A 78 2.45 -9.55 14.66
C VAL A 78 2.06 -8.09 14.41
N GLU A 79 3.02 -7.19 14.19
CA GLU A 79 2.73 -5.79 13.86
C GLU A 79 2.18 -5.66 12.43
N ALA A 80 2.67 -6.47 11.49
CA ALA A 80 2.11 -6.53 10.14
C ALA A 80 0.61 -6.91 10.19
N PHE A 81 0.25 -7.94 10.97
CA PHE A 81 -1.13 -8.37 11.14
C PHE A 81 -2.01 -7.27 11.75
N LYS A 82 -1.51 -6.51 12.73
CA LYS A 82 -2.23 -5.36 13.27
C LYS A 82 -2.55 -4.35 12.18
N HIS A 83 -1.57 -3.95 11.38
CA HIS A 83 -1.79 -3.00 10.28
C HIS A 83 -2.76 -3.53 9.21
N HIS A 84 -2.79 -4.84 8.95
CA HIS A 84 -3.71 -5.42 7.97
C HIS A 84 -5.19 -5.34 8.40
N PHE A 85 -5.48 -5.38 9.70
CA PHE A 85 -6.84 -5.37 10.25
C PHE A 85 -7.28 -4.02 10.83
N THR A 86 -6.38 -3.04 10.94
CA THR A 86 -6.74 -1.69 11.40
C THR A 86 -7.58 -1.00 10.32
N VAL A 87 -8.89 -1.10 10.44
CA VAL A 87 -9.86 -0.20 9.80
C VAL A 87 -10.41 0.66 10.95
N VAL A 88 -10.14 1.96 10.93
CA VAL A 88 -10.68 2.92 11.91
C VAL A 88 -12.07 3.37 11.45
#